data_AF-A0A3A6P314-F1
#
_entry.id   AF-A0A3A6P314-F1
#
_cell.length_a   1.000
_cell.length_b   1.000
_cell.length_c   1.000
_cell.angle_alpha   90.00
_cell.angle_beta   90.00
_cell.angle_gamma   90.00
#
_symmetry.space_group_name_H-M   'P 1'
#
loop_
_entity.id
_entity.type
_entity.pdbx_description
1 polymer ?
#
loop_
_entity_poly.entity_id
_entity_poly.type
_entity_poly.pdbx_seq_one_letter_code
_entity_poly.pdbx_strand_id
1 'polypeptide(L)'
;MEHTMTSSVYILFVAVGAFFLAAAIILSCSRNRIIPRDLAGRWRLLTCLMLFFLAGYCGYLYLQLSAHPFPLELLTSLIFFGGAVFVYLVIGLSMETIRRINEANEVLEERVRKRTGQLAASNEKLGEELEQRKVIEKRLQASHVELEEGHRLLAQAHAELKAAQSQMLQREKMASVGQLAAGVAHEINNPVGFVTSNLTTLAKYIDRLTEYIELLQQEASSVAREKLQSARKELKIDYISEDARELIRESLDGTDRVSAIVRGLKSFSRVDEARQQAADINECLEATLNIVWNELKYKASVTKEYGNLPRTVCNPQQLNQV
;
A
#
# COMPACT_ATOMS: atom_id res chain seq x y z
N MET A 1 90.52 69.80 -21.16
CA MET A 1 89.25 69.66 -20.40
C MET A 1 88.12 69.03 -21.22
N GLU A 2 88.03 69.25 -22.54
CA GLU A 2 86.96 68.65 -23.37
C GLU A 2 87.04 67.12 -23.51
N HIS A 3 88.22 66.52 -23.71
CA HIS A 3 88.39 65.07 -23.83
C HIS A 3 88.04 64.26 -22.55
N THR A 4 88.14 64.89 -21.37
CA THR A 4 87.80 64.29 -20.06
C THR A 4 86.30 64.34 -19.77
N MET A 5 85.59 65.38 -20.22
CA MET A 5 84.13 65.48 -20.07
C MET A 5 83.41 64.50 -20.99
N THR A 6 83.83 64.37 -22.25
CA THR A 6 83.20 63.45 -23.21
C THR A 6 83.35 61.99 -22.77
N SER A 7 84.53 61.60 -22.28
CA SER A 7 84.79 60.26 -21.74
C SER A 7 83.91 59.91 -20.54
N SER A 8 83.61 60.88 -19.66
CA SER A 8 82.78 60.67 -18.47
C SER A 8 81.30 60.39 -18.82
N VAL A 9 80.80 61.02 -19.90
CA VAL A 9 79.44 60.81 -20.39
C VAL A 9 79.27 59.40 -20.99
N TYR A 10 80.22 58.92 -21.80
CA TYR A 10 80.16 57.57 -22.36
C TYR A 10 80.20 56.48 -21.28
N ILE A 11 81.06 56.65 -20.26
CA ILE A 11 81.13 55.74 -19.10
C ILE A 11 79.77 55.64 -18.40
N LEU A 12 79.09 56.77 -18.18
CA LEU A 12 77.79 56.80 -17.53
C LEU A 12 76.72 56.03 -18.33
N PHE A 13 76.62 56.27 -19.64
CA PHE A 13 75.64 55.58 -20.50
C PHE A 13 75.88 54.06 -20.56
N VAL A 14 77.14 53.63 -20.68
CA VAL A 14 77.51 52.21 -20.71
C VAL A 14 77.24 51.56 -19.35
N ALA A 15 77.53 52.23 -18.23
CA ALA A 15 77.21 51.72 -16.90
C ALA A 15 75.70 51.54 -16.67
N VAL A 16 74.88 52.49 -17.12
CA VAL A 16 73.41 52.38 -17.08
C VAL A 16 72.92 51.22 -17.96
N GLY A 17 73.46 51.07 -19.17
CA GLY A 17 73.15 49.96 -20.06
C GLY A 17 73.49 48.59 -19.46
N ALA A 18 74.66 48.47 -18.83
CA ALA A 18 75.10 47.27 -18.13
C ALA A 18 74.15 46.90 -16.97
N PHE A 19 73.68 47.88 -16.22
CA PHE A 19 72.71 47.68 -15.14
C PHE A 19 71.39 47.09 -15.64
N PHE A 20 70.78 47.67 -16.69
CA PHE A 20 69.53 47.14 -17.27
C PHE A 20 69.71 45.74 -17.83
N LEU A 21 70.85 45.47 -18.46
CA LEU A 21 71.15 44.16 -19.02
C LEU A 21 71.33 43.11 -17.93
N ALA A 22 72.02 43.43 -16.83
CA ALA A 22 72.13 42.56 -15.66
C ALA A 22 70.75 42.25 -15.06
N ALA A 23 69.89 43.26 -14.92
CA ALA A 23 68.52 43.07 -14.45
C ALA A 23 67.71 42.16 -15.40
N ALA A 24 67.85 42.34 -16.71
CA ALA A 24 67.21 41.49 -17.70
C ALA A 24 67.70 40.03 -17.63
N ILE A 25 68.99 39.79 -17.38
CA ILE A 25 69.55 38.43 -17.21
C ILE A 25 68.95 37.76 -15.98
N ILE A 26 68.86 38.47 -14.86
CA ILE A 26 68.24 37.97 -13.63
C ILE A 26 66.77 37.59 -13.88
N LEU A 27 66.03 38.44 -14.61
CA LEU A 27 64.65 38.17 -14.97
C LEU A 27 64.52 36.94 -15.90
N SER A 28 65.43 36.82 -16.87
CA SER A 28 65.47 35.67 -17.79
C SER A 28 65.72 34.35 -17.05
N CYS A 29 66.70 34.34 -16.13
CA CYS A 29 67.04 33.17 -15.34
C CYS A 29 65.92 32.77 -14.36
N SER A 30 65.30 33.74 -13.69
CA SER A 30 64.21 33.47 -12.72
C SER A 30 62.97 32.86 -13.39
N ARG A 31 62.67 33.24 -14.63
CA ARG A 31 61.46 32.81 -15.37
C ARG A 31 61.68 31.60 -16.29
N ASN A 32 62.87 31.00 -16.28
CA ASN A 32 63.25 29.88 -17.16
C ASN A 32 62.32 28.64 -17.05
N ARG A 33 61.61 28.47 -15.93
CA ARG A 33 60.69 27.33 -15.71
C ARG A 33 59.36 27.44 -16.48
N ILE A 34 58.97 28.64 -16.90
CA ILE A 34 57.67 28.91 -17.57
C ILE A 34 57.77 28.59 -19.07
N ILE A 35 58.98 28.45 -19.59
CA ILE A 35 59.25 28.45 -21.02
C ILE A 35 59.02 27.06 -21.59
N PRO A 36 58.25 26.94 -22.69
CA PRO A 36 58.04 25.67 -23.38
C PRO A 36 59.37 25.00 -23.76
N ARG A 37 59.45 23.68 -23.61
CA ARG A 37 60.69 22.90 -23.81
C ARG A 37 61.28 23.06 -25.22
N ASP A 38 60.44 23.30 -26.20
CA ASP A 38 60.80 23.51 -27.60
C ASP A 38 61.38 24.91 -27.89
N LEU A 39 61.05 25.92 -27.08
CA LEU A 39 61.63 27.27 -27.17
C LEU A 39 62.84 27.47 -26.25
N ALA A 40 63.08 26.53 -25.34
CA ALA A 40 64.14 26.60 -24.34
C ALA A 40 65.55 26.82 -24.95
N GLY A 41 65.83 26.25 -26.12
CA GLY A 41 67.11 26.43 -26.81
C GLY A 41 67.35 27.88 -27.26
N ARG A 42 66.35 28.49 -27.92
CA ARG A 42 66.41 29.90 -28.36
C ARG A 42 66.46 30.85 -27.17
N TRP A 43 65.76 30.54 -26.09
CA TRP A 43 65.81 31.34 -24.85
C TRP A 43 67.17 31.29 -24.15
N ARG A 44 67.80 30.11 -24.08
CA ARG A 44 69.17 29.97 -23.56
C ARG A 44 70.15 30.76 -24.41
N LEU A 45 70.04 30.69 -25.74
CA LEU A 45 70.89 31.47 -26.64
C LEU A 45 70.74 32.97 -26.42
N LEU A 46 69.50 33.46 -26.25
CA LEU A 46 69.22 34.86 -25.92
C LEU A 46 69.85 35.28 -24.58
N THR A 47 69.78 34.42 -23.57
CA THR A 47 70.39 34.67 -22.25
C THR A 47 71.92 34.67 -22.33
N CYS A 48 72.52 33.74 -23.09
CA CYS A 48 73.97 33.73 -23.35
C CYS A 48 74.42 34.99 -24.10
N LEU A 49 73.64 35.45 -25.08
CA LEU A 49 73.92 36.66 -25.84
C LEU A 49 73.82 37.91 -24.95
N MET A 50 72.89 37.94 -23.99
CA MET A 50 72.83 38.99 -22.97
C MET A 50 74.04 38.98 -22.03
N LEU A 51 74.50 37.81 -21.58
CA LEU A 51 75.73 37.69 -20.79
C LEU A 51 76.96 38.14 -21.59
N PHE A 52 77.02 37.81 -22.87
CA PHE A 52 78.06 38.26 -23.79
C PHE A 52 78.09 39.78 -23.95
N PHE A 53 76.94 40.42 -24.14
CA PHE A 53 76.87 41.87 -24.13
C PHE A 53 77.33 42.44 -22.80
N LEU A 54 76.89 41.89 -21.66
CA LEU A 54 77.27 42.39 -20.34
C LEU A 54 78.80 42.35 -20.15
N ALA A 55 79.44 41.27 -20.60
CA ALA A 55 80.90 41.17 -20.64
C ALA A 55 81.53 42.23 -21.56
N GLY A 56 80.92 42.51 -22.71
CA GLY A 56 81.33 43.59 -23.62
C GLY A 56 81.21 45.00 -23.00
N TYR A 57 80.11 45.27 -22.29
CA TYR A 57 79.90 46.53 -21.54
C TYR A 57 80.94 46.69 -20.43
N CYS A 58 81.19 45.65 -19.63
CA CYS A 58 82.23 45.65 -18.60
C CYS A 58 83.64 45.81 -19.20
N GLY A 59 83.91 45.13 -20.31
CA GLY A 59 85.18 45.22 -21.05
C GLY A 59 85.43 46.63 -21.59
N TYR A 60 84.41 47.28 -22.17
CA TYR A 60 84.50 48.67 -22.61
C TYR A 60 84.83 49.62 -21.45
N LEU A 61 84.13 49.50 -20.32
CA LEU A 61 84.39 50.30 -19.13
C LEU A 61 85.81 50.09 -18.59
N TYR A 62 86.28 48.84 -18.56
CA TYR A 62 87.63 48.49 -18.11
C TYR A 62 88.70 49.09 -19.01
N LEU A 63 88.56 48.97 -20.34
CA LEU A 63 89.50 49.52 -21.32
C LEU A 63 89.57 51.05 -21.23
N GLN A 64 88.42 51.71 -21.06
CA GLN A 64 88.34 53.16 -20.92
C GLN A 64 88.97 53.67 -19.61
N LEU A 65 88.82 52.94 -18.50
CA LEU A 65 89.39 53.30 -17.19
C LEU A 65 90.88 52.96 -17.07
N SER A 66 91.33 51.88 -17.70
CA SER A 66 92.73 51.39 -17.61
C SER A 66 93.65 51.99 -18.68
N ALA A 67 93.13 52.85 -19.57
CA ALA A 67 93.84 53.46 -20.69
C ALA A 67 94.63 52.45 -21.56
N HIS A 68 94.08 51.25 -21.73
CA HIS A 68 94.77 50.16 -22.42
C HIS A 68 94.65 50.31 -23.95
N PRO A 69 95.73 50.10 -24.74
CA PRO A 69 95.70 50.26 -26.19
C PRO A 69 95.07 49.03 -26.85
N PHE A 70 93.74 48.90 -26.73
CA PHE A 70 92.96 47.87 -27.41
C PHE A 70 92.12 48.50 -28.54
N PRO A 71 91.96 47.84 -29.70
CA PRO A 71 91.14 48.35 -30.80
C PRO A 71 89.65 48.38 -30.41
N LEU A 72 89.15 49.54 -29.97
CA LEU A 72 87.74 49.73 -29.60
C LEU A 72 86.78 49.44 -30.77
N GLU A 73 87.23 49.64 -32.01
CA GLU A 73 86.47 49.33 -33.24
C GLU A 73 86.11 47.84 -33.36
N LEU A 74 86.99 46.94 -32.89
CA LEU A 74 86.71 45.51 -32.89
C LEU A 74 85.62 45.15 -31.87
N LEU A 75 85.69 45.75 -30.67
CA LEU A 75 84.73 45.53 -29.60
C LEU A 75 83.34 46.06 -30.00
N THR A 76 83.27 47.26 -30.56
CA THR A 76 82.00 47.85 -31.01
C THR A 76 81.40 47.07 -32.18
N SER A 77 82.21 46.66 -33.17
CA SER A 77 81.75 45.84 -34.30
C SER A 77 81.15 44.50 -33.85
N LEU A 78 81.76 43.86 -32.85
CA LEU A 78 81.29 42.60 -32.30
C LEU A 78 79.97 42.77 -31.51
N ILE A 79 79.82 43.88 -30.78
CA ILE A 79 78.56 44.24 -30.10
C ILE A 79 77.47 44.54 -31.14
N PHE A 80 77.76 45.28 -32.21
CA PHE A 80 76.77 45.54 -33.27
C PHE A 80 76.31 44.25 -33.95
N PHE A 81 77.24 43.35 -34.27
CA PHE A 81 76.91 42.04 -34.83
C PHE A 81 76.06 41.20 -33.88
N GLY A 82 76.46 41.10 -32.61
CA GLY A 82 75.65 40.45 -31.58
C GLY A 82 74.26 41.08 -31.49
N GLY A 83 74.16 42.41 -31.62
CA GLY A 83 72.92 43.18 -31.56
C GLY A 83 71.92 42.76 -32.63
N ALA A 84 72.41 42.62 -33.87
CA ALA A 84 71.61 42.13 -34.99
C ALA A 84 71.09 40.70 -34.74
N VAL A 85 71.94 39.79 -34.24
CA VAL A 85 71.54 38.42 -33.89
C VAL A 85 70.51 38.40 -32.76
N PHE A 86 70.67 39.27 -31.76
CA PHE A 86 69.74 39.39 -30.63
C PHE A 86 68.34 39.82 -31.09
N VAL A 87 68.27 40.88 -31.90
CA VAL A 87 67.00 41.38 -32.45
C VAL A 87 66.32 40.31 -33.31
N TYR A 88 67.07 39.61 -34.16
CA TYR A 88 66.55 38.50 -34.97
C TYR A 88 65.94 37.39 -34.10
N LEU A 89 66.62 36.97 -33.03
CA LEU A 89 66.11 35.95 -32.11
C LEU A 89 64.85 36.41 -31.35
N VAL A 90 64.83 37.66 -30.87
CA VAL A 90 63.67 38.24 -30.17
C VAL A 90 62.45 38.29 -31.07
N ILE A 91 62.60 38.79 -32.30
CA ILE A 91 61.50 38.86 -33.27
C ILE A 91 61.00 37.45 -33.60
N GLY A 92 61.90 36.50 -33.83
CA GLY A 92 61.54 35.11 -34.12
C GLY A 92 60.79 34.43 -32.97
N LEU A 93 61.19 34.66 -31.72
CA LEU A 93 60.49 34.17 -30.53
C LEU A 93 59.13 34.85 -30.33
N SER A 94 59.06 36.16 -30.56
CA SER A 94 57.84 36.95 -30.42
C SER A 94 56.78 36.50 -31.42
N MET A 95 57.14 36.38 -32.71
CA MET A 95 56.23 35.91 -33.76
C MET A 95 55.70 34.50 -33.48
N GLU A 96 56.56 33.58 -33.03
CA GLU A 96 56.14 32.23 -32.69
C GLU A 96 55.20 32.20 -31.46
N THR A 97 55.44 33.05 -30.47
CA THR A 97 54.57 33.17 -29.29
C THR A 97 53.21 33.76 -29.65
N ILE A 98 53.18 34.81 -30.48
CA ILE A 98 51.94 35.43 -30.98
C ILE A 98 51.12 34.41 -31.77
N ARG A 99 51.78 33.66 -32.67
CA ARG A 99 51.12 32.60 -33.45
C ARG A 99 50.44 31.58 -32.55
N ARG A 100 51.12 31.09 -31.51
CA ARG A 100 50.56 30.12 -30.55
C ARG A 100 49.41 30.66 -29.74
N ILE A 101 49.48 31.91 -29.32
CA ILE A 101 48.38 32.55 -28.57
C ILE A 101 47.15 32.66 -29.48
N ASN A 102 47.32 33.07 -30.73
CA ASN A 102 46.21 33.16 -31.68
C ASN A 102 45.61 31.78 -31.96
N GLU A 103 46.43 30.75 -32.23
CA GLU A 103 45.96 29.37 -32.42
C GLU A 103 45.22 28.84 -31.18
N ALA A 104 45.74 29.09 -29.97
CA ALA A 104 45.10 28.66 -28.74
C ALA A 104 43.77 29.39 -28.49
N ASN A 105 43.69 30.68 -28.81
CA ASN A 105 42.46 31.46 -28.71
C ASN A 105 41.40 30.98 -29.69
N GLU A 106 41.76 30.71 -30.95
CA GLU A 106 40.82 30.17 -31.94
C GLU A 106 40.25 28.81 -31.48
N VAL A 107 41.09 27.91 -30.98
CA VAL A 107 40.66 26.62 -30.42
C VAL A 107 39.77 26.80 -29.20
N LEU A 108 40.07 27.78 -28.34
CA LEU A 108 39.26 28.08 -27.16
C LEU A 108 37.90 28.64 -27.56
N GLU A 109 37.85 29.59 -28.49
CA GLU A 109 36.61 30.17 -29.03
C GLU A 109 35.74 29.10 -29.68
N GLU A 110 36.34 28.19 -30.47
CA GLU A 110 35.62 27.07 -31.06
C GLU A 110 35.04 26.14 -29.98
N ARG A 111 35.83 25.83 -28.95
CA ARG A 111 35.38 24.99 -27.83
C ARG A 111 34.25 25.66 -27.06
N VAL A 112 34.33 26.96 -26.80
CA VAL A 112 33.29 27.74 -26.15
C VAL A 112 32.03 27.73 -27.01
N ARG A 113 32.13 28.05 -28.30
CA ARG A 113 30.99 28.01 -29.23
C ARG A 113 30.31 26.64 -29.24
N LYS A 114 31.09 25.55 -29.30
CA LYS A 114 30.57 24.18 -29.27
C LYS A 114 29.86 23.86 -27.96
N ARG A 115 30.46 24.21 -26.81
CA ARG A 115 29.86 23.99 -25.49
C ARG A 115 28.60 24.81 -25.28
N THR A 116 28.59 26.08 -25.69
CA THR A 116 27.40 26.95 -25.62
C THR A 116 26.26 26.40 -26.47
N GLY A 117 26.56 25.92 -27.69
CA GLY A 117 25.55 25.26 -28.54
C GLY A 117 25.02 23.97 -27.92
N GLN A 118 25.88 23.13 -27.32
CA GLN A 118 25.46 21.93 -26.60
C GLN A 118 24.58 22.24 -25.39
N LEU A 119 24.92 23.28 -24.61
CA LEU A 119 24.12 23.72 -23.48
C LEU A 119 22.76 24.26 -23.94
N ALA A 120 22.71 25.05 -25.01
CA ALA A 120 21.46 25.56 -25.56
C ALA A 120 20.53 24.41 -25.99
N ALA A 121 21.04 23.44 -26.75
CA ALA A 121 20.29 22.27 -27.17
C ALA A 121 19.83 21.41 -25.98
N SER A 122 20.67 21.24 -24.96
CA SER A 122 20.29 20.51 -23.75
C SER A 122 19.22 21.23 -22.95
N ASN A 123 19.27 22.56 -22.86
CA ASN A 123 18.28 23.37 -22.16
C ASN A 123 16.93 23.37 -22.88
N GLU A 124 16.94 23.43 -24.21
CA GLU A 124 15.73 23.29 -25.03
C GLU A 124 15.05 21.94 -24.78
N LYS A 125 15.81 20.84 -24.87
CA LYS A 125 15.30 19.49 -24.60
C LYS A 125 14.74 19.35 -23.17
N LEU A 126 15.44 19.89 -22.17
CA LEU A 126 14.96 19.89 -20.78
C LEU A 126 13.65 20.69 -20.63
N GLY A 127 13.51 21.81 -21.35
CA GLY A 127 12.27 22.57 -21.40
C GLY A 127 11.10 21.76 -21.94
N GLU A 128 11.31 21.03 -23.04
CA GLU A 128 10.29 20.14 -23.62
C GLU A 128 9.90 19.01 -22.66
N GLU A 129 10.88 18.35 -22.02
CA GLU A 129 10.61 17.28 -21.04
C GLU A 129 9.83 17.78 -19.82
N LEU A 130 10.11 19.01 -19.35
CA LEU A 130 9.39 19.63 -18.24
C LEU A 130 7.93 19.93 -18.59
N GLU A 131 7.67 20.46 -19.79
CA GLU A 131 6.29 20.69 -20.24
C GLU A 131 5.51 19.39 -20.42
N GLN A 132 6.14 18.35 -20.99
CA GLN A 132 5.54 17.01 -21.06
C GLN A 132 5.22 16.46 -19.66
N ARG A 133 6.14 16.57 -18.71
CA ARG A 133 5.91 16.13 -17.32
C ARG A 133 4.74 16.85 -16.68
N LYS A 134 4.62 18.18 -16.85
CA LYS A 134 3.47 18.95 -16.32
C LYS A 134 2.13 18.48 -16.90
N VAL A 135 2.08 18.15 -18.19
CA VAL A 135 0.86 17.63 -18.82
C VAL A 135 0.49 16.25 -18.26
N ILE A 136 1.49 15.37 -18.11
CA ILE A 136 1.29 14.04 -17.52
C ILE A 136 0.81 14.14 -16.07
N GLU A 137 1.41 15.02 -15.26
CA GLU A 137 1.05 15.24 -13.86
C GLU A 137 -0.40 15.72 -13.72
N LYS A 138 -0.82 16.69 -14.55
CA LYS A 138 -2.23 17.14 -14.59
C LYS A 138 -3.20 16.01 -14.95
N ARG A 139 -2.84 15.17 -15.92
CA ARG A 139 -3.67 14.03 -16.32
C ARG A 139 -3.75 12.97 -15.23
N LEU A 140 -2.64 12.72 -14.54
CA LEU A 140 -2.59 11.79 -13.42
C LEU A 140 -3.46 12.29 -12.27
N GLN A 141 -3.39 13.58 -11.95
CA GLN A 141 -4.22 14.19 -10.91
C GLN A 141 -5.71 14.13 -11.25
N ALA A 142 -6.10 14.42 -12.50
CA ALA A 142 -7.48 14.28 -12.95
C ALA A 142 -7.98 12.83 -12.83
N SER A 143 -7.17 11.86 -13.28
CA SER A 143 -7.50 10.43 -13.17
C SER A 143 -7.61 9.97 -11.71
N HIS A 144 -6.81 10.53 -10.80
CA HIS A 144 -6.90 10.20 -9.37
C HIS A 144 -8.24 10.64 -8.78
N VAL A 145 -8.67 11.86 -9.10
CA VAL A 145 -9.97 12.39 -8.64
C VAL A 145 -11.13 11.55 -9.18
N GLU A 146 -11.09 11.17 -10.46
CA GLU A 146 -12.12 10.29 -11.05
C GLU A 146 -12.15 8.91 -10.37
N LEU A 147 -10.98 8.35 -10.06
CA LEU A 147 -10.88 7.03 -9.41
C LEU A 147 -11.40 7.08 -7.96
N GLU A 148 -11.07 8.12 -7.20
CA GLU A 148 -11.57 8.32 -5.84
C GLU A 148 -13.10 8.44 -5.81
N GLU A 149 -13.67 9.20 -6.75
CA GLU A 149 -15.12 9.34 -6.86
C GLU A 149 -15.78 8.00 -7.27
N GLY A 150 -15.18 7.27 -8.21
CA GLY A 150 -15.62 5.93 -8.58
C GLY A 150 -15.61 4.95 -7.39
N HIS A 151 -14.55 4.97 -6.59
CA HIS A 151 -14.47 4.17 -5.37
C HIS A 151 -15.55 4.54 -4.35
N ARG A 152 -15.81 5.83 -4.17
CA ARG A 152 -16.85 6.32 -3.25
C ARG A 152 -18.24 5.84 -3.68
N LEU A 153 -18.57 5.96 -4.96
CA LEU A 153 -19.85 5.49 -5.52
C LEU A 153 -19.99 3.97 -5.40
N LEU A 154 -18.93 3.22 -5.69
CA LEU A 154 -18.94 1.76 -5.56
C LEU A 154 -19.15 1.32 -4.11
N ALA A 155 -18.48 1.98 -3.15
CA ALA A 155 -18.65 1.70 -1.73
C ALA A 155 -20.09 1.97 -1.26
N GLN A 156 -20.70 3.05 -1.75
CA GLN A 156 -22.10 3.36 -1.47
C GLN A 156 -23.04 2.30 -2.05
N ALA A 157 -22.90 1.97 -3.34
CA ALA A 157 -23.73 0.95 -3.99
C ALA A 157 -23.61 -0.42 -3.31
N HIS A 158 -22.41 -0.78 -2.85
CA HIS A 158 -22.19 -2.01 -2.11
C HIS A 158 -22.89 -2.00 -0.74
N ALA A 159 -22.86 -0.88 -0.02
CA ALA A 159 -23.56 -0.73 1.25
C ALA A 159 -25.09 -0.82 1.07
N GLU A 160 -25.63 -0.17 0.04
CA GLU A 160 -27.05 -0.24 -0.31
C GLU A 160 -27.47 -1.66 -0.69
N LEU A 161 -26.68 -2.35 -1.52
CA LEU A 161 -26.92 -3.74 -1.89
C LEU A 161 -26.96 -4.66 -0.67
N LYS A 162 -25.99 -4.51 0.24
CA LYS A 162 -25.92 -5.29 1.49
C LYS A 162 -27.15 -5.04 2.38
N ALA A 163 -27.60 -3.79 2.49
CA ALA A 163 -28.80 -3.44 3.24
C ALA A 163 -30.05 -4.06 2.62
N ALA A 164 -30.20 -3.98 1.29
CA ALA A 164 -31.31 -4.58 0.55
C ALA A 164 -31.34 -6.11 0.70
N GLN A 165 -30.19 -6.77 0.61
CA GLN A 165 -30.07 -8.22 0.80
C GLN A 165 -30.48 -8.64 2.22
N SER A 166 -30.03 -7.90 3.24
CA SER A 166 -30.45 -8.16 4.63
C SER A 166 -31.95 -7.98 4.81
N GLN A 167 -32.54 -6.97 4.17
CA GLN A 167 -33.99 -6.76 4.22
C GLN A 167 -34.75 -7.88 3.50
N MET A 168 -34.24 -8.36 2.37
CA MET A 168 -34.83 -9.47 1.62
C MET A 168 -34.83 -10.76 2.44
N LEU A 169 -33.70 -11.10 3.06
CA LEU A 169 -33.62 -12.25 3.98
C LEU A 169 -34.62 -12.14 5.13
N GLN A 170 -34.78 -10.95 5.72
CA GLN A 170 -35.77 -10.75 6.78
C GLN A 170 -37.20 -10.94 6.27
N ARG A 171 -37.52 -10.48 5.06
CA ARG A 171 -38.84 -10.69 4.45
C ARG A 171 -39.10 -12.16 4.16
N GLU A 172 -38.11 -12.88 3.65
CA GLU A 172 -38.19 -14.32 3.40
C GLU A 172 -38.42 -15.10 4.70
N LYS A 173 -37.69 -14.73 5.77
CA LYS A 173 -37.91 -15.29 7.12
C LYS A 173 -39.34 -15.05 7.61
N MET A 174 -39.86 -13.82 7.46
CA MET A 174 -41.23 -13.49 7.87
C MET A 174 -42.29 -14.23 7.05
N ALA A 175 -42.07 -14.42 5.74
CA ALA A 175 -42.96 -15.21 4.89
C ALA A 175 -42.97 -16.69 5.30
N SER A 176 -41.80 -17.27 5.58
CA SER A 176 -41.65 -18.64 6.07
C SER A 176 -42.34 -18.83 7.43
N VAL A 177 -42.15 -17.88 8.36
CA VAL A 177 -42.85 -17.87 9.66
C VAL A 177 -44.36 -17.80 9.47
N GLY A 178 -44.87 -16.98 8.54
CA GLY A 178 -46.31 -16.89 8.26
C GLY A 178 -46.89 -18.20 7.74
N GLN A 179 -46.19 -18.88 6.84
CA GLN A 179 -46.62 -20.18 6.29
C GLN A 179 -46.57 -21.30 7.34
N LEU A 180 -45.52 -21.33 8.17
CA LEU A 180 -45.43 -22.25 9.30
C LEU A 180 -46.50 -21.97 10.35
N ALA A 181 -46.80 -20.70 10.65
CA ALA A 181 -47.85 -20.34 11.61
C ALA A 181 -49.23 -20.86 11.18
N ALA A 182 -49.56 -20.78 9.89
CA ALA A 182 -50.81 -21.32 9.36
C ALA A 182 -50.87 -22.87 9.45
N GLY A 183 -49.77 -23.55 9.11
CA GLY A 183 -49.68 -25.02 9.24
C GLY A 183 -49.76 -25.49 10.69
N VAL A 184 -49.04 -24.82 11.58
CA VAL A 184 -49.03 -25.10 13.03
C VAL A 184 -50.39 -24.84 13.66
N ALA A 185 -51.08 -23.76 13.27
CA ALA A 185 -52.44 -23.51 13.74
C ALA A 185 -53.38 -24.66 13.34
N HIS A 186 -53.26 -25.18 12.12
CA HIS A 186 -54.05 -26.32 11.69
C HIS A 186 -53.70 -27.61 12.47
N GLU A 187 -52.41 -27.87 12.71
CA GLU A 187 -51.95 -29.05 13.44
C GLU A 187 -52.25 -29.00 14.95
N ILE A 188 -52.39 -27.81 15.54
CA ILE A 188 -52.86 -27.61 16.92
C ILE A 188 -54.39 -27.75 16.99
N ASN A 189 -55.12 -27.18 16.03
CA ASN A 189 -56.57 -27.22 16.04
C ASN A 189 -57.13 -28.64 15.95
N ASN A 190 -56.44 -29.56 15.24
CA ASN A 190 -56.86 -30.95 15.15
C ASN A 190 -56.96 -31.64 16.53
N PRO A 191 -55.90 -31.68 17.36
CA PRO A 191 -55.95 -32.22 18.72
C PRO A 191 -56.86 -31.47 19.67
N VAL A 192 -56.91 -30.14 19.60
CA VAL A 192 -57.88 -29.39 20.39
C VAL A 192 -59.32 -29.78 20.03
N GLY A 193 -59.60 -30.01 18.75
CA GLY A 193 -60.91 -30.42 18.26
C GLY A 193 -61.37 -31.76 18.83
N PHE A 194 -60.53 -32.80 18.76
CA PHE A 194 -60.91 -34.10 19.31
C PHE A 194 -60.94 -34.11 20.85
N VAL A 195 -60.04 -33.39 21.53
CA VAL A 195 -60.12 -33.19 23.00
C VAL A 195 -61.46 -32.56 23.38
N THR A 196 -61.88 -31.51 22.68
CA THR A 196 -63.15 -30.83 22.95
C THR A 196 -64.35 -31.74 22.73
N SER A 197 -64.33 -32.52 21.64
CA SER A 197 -65.38 -33.50 21.31
C SER A 197 -65.48 -34.59 22.39
N ASN A 198 -64.33 -35.13 22.80
CA ASN A 198 -64.23 -36.18 23.82
C ASN A 198 -64.72 -35.67 25.17
N LEU A 199 -64.32 -34.47 25.59
CA LEU A 199 -64.79 -33.83 26.83
C LEU A 199 -66.30 -33.56 26.79
N THR A 200 -66.85 -33.17 25.64
CA THR A 200 -68.30 -32.97 25.47
C THR A 200 -69.07 -34.29 25.62
N THR A 201 -68.54 -35.39 25.09
CA THR A 201 -69.12 -36.73 25.26
C THR A 201 -69.02 -37.21 26.71
N LEU A 202 -67.88 -36.99 27.36
CA LEU A 202 -67.70 -37.29 28.78
C LEU A 202 -68.69 -36.52 29.66
N ALA A 203 -68.97 -35.25 29.36
CA ALA A 203 -69.98 -34.47 30.09
C ALA A 203 -71.37 -35.14 30.01
N LYS A 204 -71.79 -35.57 28.81
CA LYS A 204 -73.06 -36.32 28.63
C LYS A 204 -73.07 -37.64 29.38
N TYR A 205 -71.91 -38.30 29.50
CA TYR A 205 -71.79 -39.53 30.30
C TYR A 205 -71.94 -39.27 31.79
N ILE A 206 -71.38 -38.18 32.29
CA ILE A 206 -71.58 -37.75 33.68
C ILE A 206 -73.05 -37.45 33.96
N ASP A 207 -73.77 -36.79 33.03
CA ASP A 207 -75.21 -36.52 33.19
C ASP A 207 -76.01 -37.82 33.32
N ARG A 208 -75.77 -38.80 32.43
CA ARG A 208 -76.46 -40.11 32.44
C ARG A 208 -76.11 -40.95 33.67
N LEU A 209 -74.86 -40.89 34.13
CA LEU A 209 -74.45 -41.55 35.37
C LEU A 209 -75.12 -40.92 36.59
N THR A 210 -75.21 -39.58 36.61
CA THR A 210 -75.88 -38.84 37.69
C THR A 210 -77.36 -39.20 37.75
N GLU A 211 -78.06 -39.20 36.61
CA GLU A 211 -79.46 -39.64 36.50
C GLU A 211 -79.66 -41.06 37.02
N TYR A 212 -78.78 -42.00 36.65
CA TYR A 212 -78.85 -43.37 37.12
C TYR A 212 -78.60 -43.50 38.64
N ILE A 213 -77.66 -42.73 39.19
CA ILE A 213 -77.37 -42.70 40.63
C ILE A 213 -78.54 -42.13 41.41
N GLU A 214 -79.20 -41.07 40.91
CA GLU A 214 -80.41 -40.51 41.53
C GLU A 214 -81.55 -41.53 41.57
N LEU A 215 -81.76 -42.29 40.48
CA LEU A 215 -82.73 -43.39 40.43
C LEU A 215 -82.40 -44.51 41.44
N LEU A 216 -81.11 -44.84 41.61
CA LEU A 216 -80.65 -45.80 42.62
C LEU A 216 -80.93 -45.32 44.05
N GLN A 217 -80.87 -44.02 44.31
CA GLN A 217 -81.12 -43.44 45.64
C GLN A 217 -82.62 -43.32 45.97
N GLN A 218 -83.50 -43.23 44.98
CA GLN A 218 -84.94 -43.03 45.18
C GLN A 218 -85.75 -44.30 45.45
N GLU A 219 -85.29 -45.50 45.07
CA GLU A 219 -86.09 -46.74 45.22
C GLU A 219 -85.43 -47.82 46.10
N ALA A 220 -86.12 -48.25 47.17
CA ALA A 220 -85.64 -49.23 48.17
C ALA A 220 -86.35 -50.61 48.14
N SER A 221 -87.20 -50.90 47.14
CA SER A 221 -88.08 -52.10 47.12
C SER A 221 -87.76 -53.10 45.99
N SER A 222 -88.28 -54.33 46.03
CA SER A 222 -88.00 -55.37 45.02
C SER A 222 -88.59 -55.10 43.62
N VAL A 223 -89.62 -54.25 43.53
CA VAL A 223 -90.20 -53.75 42.25
C VAL A 223 -89.26 -52.74 41.56
N ALA A 224 -88.35 -52.13 42.32
CA ALA A 224 -87.33 -51.21 41.81
C ALA A 224 -86.32 -51.87 40.89
N ARG A 225 -86.09 -53.18 41.05
CA ARG A 225 -84.99 -53.88 40.40
C ARG A 225 -85.19 -53.97 38.88
N GLU A 226 -86.44 -54.12 38.43
CA GLU A 226 -86.80 -54.19 37.01
C GLU A 226 -86.74 -52.81 36.31
N LYS A 227 -87.19 -51.75 37.01
CA LYS A 227 -87.03 -50.36 36.56
C LYS A 227 -85.57 -49.95 36.47
N LEU A 228 -84.77 -50.27 37.49
CA LEU A 228 -83.33 -49.99 37.53
C LEU A 228 -82.58 -50.73 36.42
N GLN A 229 -82.95 -51.98 36.14
CA GLN A 229 -82.35 -52.75 35.06
C GLN A 229 -82.72 -52.21 33.67
N SER A 230 -83.95 -51.71 33.51
CA SER A 230 -84.39 -51.02 32.29
C SER A 230 -83.64 -49.69 32.10
N ALA A 231 -83.57 -48.85 33.14
CA ALA A 231 -82.85 -47.57 33.11
C ALA A 231 -81.34 -47.77 32.85
N ARG A 232 -80.71 -48.81 33.45
CA ARG A 232 -79.31 -49.15 33.20
C ARG A 232 -79.03 -49.42 31.71
N LYS A 233 -79.96 -50.09 31.03
CA LYS A 233 -79.87 -50.45 29.60
C LYS A 233 -80.16 -49.24 28.70
N GLU A 234 -81.16 -48.44 29.02
CA GLU A 234 -81.54 -47.22 28.29
C GLU A 234 -80.46 -46.13 28.38
N LEU A 235 -79.93 -45.91 29.59
CA LEU A 235 -78.81 -45.00 29.84
C LEU A 235 -77.45 -45.61 29.45
N LYS A 236 -77.42 -46.85 28.96
CA LYS A 236 -76.23 -47.56 28.46
C LYS A 236 -75.05 -47.52 29.46
N ILE A 237 -75.33 -47.64 30.75
CA ILE A 237 -74.37 -47.41 31.84
C ILE A 237 -73.15 -48.33 31.73
N ASP A 238 -73.34 -49.57 31.29
CA ASP A 238 -72.25 -50.55 31.16
C ASP A 238 -71.20 -50.14 30.11
N TYR A 239 -71.61 -49.42 29.06
CA TYR A 239 -70.70 -48.95 28.01
C TYR A 239 -69.91 -47.70 28.42
N ILE A 240 -70.47 -46.89 29.33
CA ILE A 240 -69.87 -45.61 29.73
C ILE A 240 -68.49 -45.82 30.38
N SER A 241 -68.33 -46.86 31.20
CA SER A 241 -67.07 -47.14 31.92
C SER A 241 -65.88 -47.41 30.98
N GLU A 242 -66.11 -48.17 29.92
CA GLU A 242 -65.07 -48.52 28.96
C GLU A 242 -64.76 -47.34 28.03
N ASP A 243 -65.80 -46.73 27.47
CA ASP A 243 -65.67 -45.62 26.52
C ASP A 243 -65.08 -44.37 27.19
N ALA A 244 -65.47 -44.06 28.43
CA ALA A 244 -64.91 -42.91 29.16
C ALA A 244 -63.39 -43.02 29.37
N ARG A 245 -62.86 -44.23 29.60
CA ARG A 245 -61.39 -44.42 29.75
C ARG A 245 -60.67 -44.17 28.44
N GLU A 246 -61.23 -44.61 27.32
CA GLU A 246 -60.67 -44.39 25.99
C GLU A 246 -60.67 -42.89 25.64
N LEU A 247 -61.81 -42.20 25.84
CA LEU A 247 -61.94 -40.76 25.59
C LEU A 247 -60.96 -39.93 26.42
N ILE A 248 -60.74 -40.29 27.69
CA ILE A 248 -59.75 -39.64 28.56
C ILE A 248 -58.33 -39.87 28.03
N ARG A 249 -58.00 -41.11 27.64
CA ARG A 249 -56.66 -41.45 27.12
C ARG A 249 -56.34 -40.69 25.84
N GLU A 250 -57.28 -40.64 24.89
CA GLU A 250 -57.14 -39.87 23.65
C GLU A 250 -57.00 -38.37 23.91
N SER A 251 -57.73 -37.84 24.90
CA SER A 251 -57.64 -36.41 25.25
C SER A 251 -56.27 -36.04 25.85
N LEU A 252 -55.68 -36.94 26.64
CA LEU A 252 -54.33 -36.79 27.16
C LEU A 252 -53.28 -36.82 26.04
N ASP A 253 -53.39 -37.77 25.10
CA ASP A 253 -52.51 -37.81 23.92
C ASP A 253 -52.60 -36.53 23.07
N GLY A 254 -53.82 -36.00 22.89
CA GLY A 254 -54.04 -34.73 22.21
C GLY A 254 -53.35 -33.56 22.88
N THR A 255 -53.42 -33.47 24.21
CA THR A 255 -52.77 -32.39 24.98
C THR A 255 -51.24 -32.51 24.98
N ASP A 256 -50.71 -33.74 24.98
CA ASP A 256 -49.27 -33.98 24.81
C ASP A 256 -48.78 -33.57 23.42
N ARG A 257 -49.54 -33.88 22.36
CA ARG A 257 -49.23 -33.44 20.99
C ARG A 257 -49.22 -31.91 20.87
N VAL A 258 -50.21 -31.22 21.43
CA VAL A 258 -50.23 -29.74 21.46
C VAL A 258 -48.97 -29.21 22.17
N SER A 259 -48.60 -29.79 23.31
CA SER A 259 -47.41 -29.38 24.07
C SER A 259 -46.10 -29.64 23.33
N ALA A 260 -46.02 -30.70 22.52
CA ALA A 260 -44.87 -30.98 21.67
C ALA A 260 -44.74 -29.96 20.53
N ILE A 261 -45.86 -29.65 19.85
CA ILE A 261 -45.89 -28.66 18.76
C ILE A 261 -45.45 -27.28 19.26
N VAL A 262 -46.00 -26.81 20.39
CA VAL A 262 -45.65 -25.51 20.98
C VAL A 262 -44.17 -25.44 21.40
N ARG A 263 -43.61 -26.53 21.95
CA ARG A 263 -42.18 -26.62 22.27
C ARG A 263 -41.30 -26.53 21.02
N GLY A 264 -41.67 -27.23 19.95
CA GLY A 264 -40.98 -27.15 18.65
C GLY A 264 -40.96 -25.73 18.08
N LEU A 265 -42.11 -25.06 18.10
CA LEU A 265 -42.24 -23.67 17.62
C LEU A 265 -41.37 -22.68 18.42
N LYS A 266 -41.32 -22.83 19.75
CA LYS A 266 -40.51 -21.99 20.64
C LYS A 266 -39.01 -22.16 20.43
N SER A 267 -38.56 -23.36 20.02
CA SER A 267 -37.17 -23.61 19.65
C SER A 267 -36.81 -22.91 18.33
N PHE A 268 -37.75 -22.85 17.39
CA PHE A 268 -37.54 -22.24 16.08
C PHE A 268 -37.59 -20.69 16.11
N SER A 269 -38.37 -20.09 17.01
CA SER A 269 -38.45 -18.63 17.15
C SER A 269 -37.28 -18.01 17.93
N ARG A 270 -36.51 -18.82 18.66
CA ARG A 270 -35.36 -18.39 19.51
C ARG A 270 -33.99 -18.47 18.82
N VAL A 271 -33.93 -18.43 17.49
CA VAL A 271 -32.64 -18.43 16.77
C VAL A 271 -31.90 -17.09 16.90
N ASP A 272 -32.58 -15.99 17.24
CA ASP A 272 -31.95 -14.66 17.27
C ASP A 272 -31.18 -14.35 18.58
N GLU A 273 -31.25 -15.21 19.61
CA GLU A 273 -30.42 -15.11 20.83
C GLU A 273 -29.24 -16.09 20.84
N ALA A 274 -28.97 -16.74 19.71
CA ALA A 274 -27.91 -17.72 19.63
C ALA A 274 -26.53 -17.04 19.60
N ARG A 275 -26.09 -16.61 20.78
CA ARG A 275 -24.72 -16.19 21.04
C ARG A 275 -23.81 -17.40 20.80
N GLN A 276 -22.66 -17.14 20.19
CA GLN A 276 -21.59 -18.12 20.19
C GLN A 276 -21.29 -18.53 21.63
N GLN A 277 -21.45 -19.81 21.92
CA GLN A 277 -21.19 -20.38 23.22
C GLN A 277 -20.30 -21.61 23.06
N ALA A 278 -19.48 -21.88 24.06
CA ALA A 278 -18.69 -23.09 24.10
C ALA A 278 -19.63 -24.29 24.30
N ALA A 279 -19.90 -25.02 23.22
CA ALA A 279 -20.82 -26.16 23.20
C ALA A 279 -20.08 -27.47 22.90
N ASP A 280 -20.65 -28.57 23.37
CA ASP A 280 -20.21 -29.92 23.03
C ASP A 280 -20.96 -30.38 21.77
N ILE A 281 -20.22 -30.70 20.72
CA ILE A 281 -20.80 -31.14 19.43
C ILE A 281 -21.48 -32.50 19.58
N ASN A 282 -20.97 -33.39 20.44
CA ASN A 282 -21.57 -34.70 20.66
C ASN A 282 -22.95 -34.56 21.33
N GLU A 283 -23.10 -33.64 22.29
CA GLU A 283 -24.42 -33.34 22.90
C GLU A 283 -25.40 -32.77 21.86
N CYS A 284 -24.91 -31.93 20.94
CA CYS A 284 -25.72 -31.37 19.85
C CYS A 284 -26.25 -32.48 18.92
N LEU A 285 -25.37 -33.39 18.49
CA LEU A 285 -25.74 -34.55 17.66
C LEU A 285 -26.75 -35.46 18.36
N GLU A 286 -26.61 -35.68 19.67
CA GLU A 286 -27.56 -36.50 20.42
C GLU A 286 -28.93 -35.84 20.59
N ALA A 287 -28.96 -34.53 20.81
CA ALA A 287 -30.21 -33.79 20.84
C ALA A 287 -30.96 -33.90 19.50
N THR A 288 -30.26 -33.73 18.38
CA THR A 288 -30.84 -33.88 17.03
C THR A 288 -31.33 -35.30 16.78
N LEU A 289 -30.50 -36.31 17.06
CA LEU A 289 -30.87 -37.72 16.87
C LEU A 289 -32.11 -38.09 17.69
N ASN A 290 -32.24 -37.62 18.93
CA ASN A 290 -33.42 -37.88 19.75
C ASN A 290 -34.70 -37.29 19.16
N ILE A 291 -34.62 -36.14 18.49
CA ILE A 291 -35.77 -35.50 17.83
C ILE A 291 -36.22 -36.35 16.62
N VAL A 292 -35.28 -36.79 15.78
CA VAL A 292 -35.60 -37.56 14.56
C VAL A 292 -35.73 -39.06 14.78
N TRP A 293 -35.43 -39.57 15.98
CA TRP A 293 -35.37 -41.01 16.27
C TRP A 293 -36.67 -41.74 15.96
N ASN A 294 -37.82 -41.11 16.24
CA ASN A 294 -39.12 -41.73 15.99
C ASN A 294 -39.38 -42.01 14.49
N GLU A 295 -38.77 -41.24 13.60
CA GLU A 295 -38.85 -41.46 12.16
C GLU A 295 -37.82 -42.47 11.65
N LEU A 296 -36.65 -42.54 12.30
CA LEU A 296 -35.53 -43.39 11.88
C LEU A 296 -35.63 -44.83 12.42
N LYS A 297 -36.17 -45.05 13.62
CA LYS A 297 -36.09 -46.33 14.36
C LYS A 297 -36.64 -47.56 13.62
N TYR A 298 -37.49 -47.38 12.61
CA TYR A 298 -38.06 -48.48 11.80
C TYR A 298 -37.56 -48.48 10.35
N LYS A 299 -36.75 -47.50 9.95
CA LYS A 299 -36.32 -47.29 8.55
C LYS A 299 -34.81 -47.39 8.36
N ALA A 300 -34.01 -47.14 9.40
CA ALA A 300 -32.56 -47.13 9.32
C ALA A 300 -31.91 -47.57 10.64
N SER A 301 -30.72 -48.18 10.54
CA SER A 301 -29.82 -48.40 11.68
C SER A 301 -28.88 -47.20 11.81
N VAL A 302 -28.81 -46.60 13.00
CA VAL A 302 -27.88 -45.49 13.29
C VAL A 302 -26.73 -46.01 14.13
N THR A 303 -25.52 -45.95 13.59
CA THR A 303 -24.27 -46.26 14.30
C THR A 303 -23.60 -44.95 14.73
N LYS A 304 -23.26 -44.81 16.01
CA LYS A 304 -22.66 -43.59 16.58
C LYS A 304 -21.18 -43.81 16.86
N GLU A 305 -20.31 -43.12 16.12
CA GLU A 305 -18.85 -43.17 16.29
C GLU A 305 -18.33 -41.80 16.72
N TYR A 306 -18.54 -41.44 17.99
CA TYR A 306 -18.12 -40.16 18.53
C TYR A 306 -16.66 -40.17 18.97
N GLY A 307 -15.91 -39.16 18.52
CA GLY A 307 -14.59 -38.85 19.04
C GLY A 307 -14.66 -37.98 20.31
N ASN A 308 -13.55 -37.88 21.02
CA ASN A 308 -13.44 -36.98 22.16
C ASN A 308 -13.11 -35.57 21.64
N LEU A 309 -14.16 -34.75 21.44
CA LEU A 309 -14.06 -33.43 20.82
C LEU A 309 -13.94 -32.34 21.89
N PRO A 310 -13.09 -31.31 21.67
CA PRO A 310 -13.04 -30.15 22.55
C PRO A 310 -14.32 -29.33 22.45
N ARG A 311 -14.69 -28.64 23.54
CA ARG A 311 -15.78 -27.66 23.51
C ARG A 311 -15.47 -26.59 22.47
N THR A 312 -16.37 -26.46 21.50
CA THR A 312 -16.18 -25.59 20.35
C THR A 312 -17.08 -24.37 20.50
N VAL A 313 -16.53 -23.19 20.24
CA VAL A 313 -17.30 -21.94 20.24
C VAL A 313 -18.14 -21.93 18.98
N CYS A 314 -19.41 -22.27 19.12
CA CYS A 314 -20.33 -22.37 17.99
C CYS A 314 -21.74 -21.92 18.40
N ASN A 315 -22.65 -21.94 17.42
CA ASN A 315 -24.07 -21.74 17.65
C ASN A 315 -24.74 -23.12 17.65
N PRO A 316 -25.02 -23.72 18.83
CA PRO A 316 -25.56 -25.07 18.90
C PRO A 316 -26.97 -25.20 18.31
N GLN A 317 -27.78 -24.14 18.33
CA GLN A 317 -29.12 -24.17 17.70
C GLN A 317 -29.05 -24.20 16.17
N GLN A 318 -28.12 -23.45 15.56
CA GLN A 318 -27.87 -23.58 14.12
C GLN A 318 -27.26 -24.94 13.79
N LEU A 319 -26.32 -25.43 14.62
CA LEU A 319 -25.69 -26.73 14.41
C LEU A 319 -26.71 -27.88 14.43
N ASN A 320 -27.73 -27.80 15.30
CA ASN A 320 -28.78 -28.81 15.38
C ASN A 320 -29.76 -28.80 14.19
N GLN A 321 -29.72 -27.76 13.34
CA GLN A 321 -30.63 -27.62 12.19
C GLN A 321 -30.03 -28.12 10.86
N VAL A 322 -28.72 -28.40 10.82
CA VAL A 322 -27.98 -28.84 9.61
C VAL A 322 -27.59 -30.31 9.76
#